data_AF-A0A4Y2ET17-F1
#
_entry.id   AF-A0A4Y2ET17-F1
#
_cell.length_a   1.000
_cell.length_b   1.000
_cell.length_c   1.000
_cell.angle_alpha   90.00
_cell.angle_beta   90.00
_cell.angle_gamma   90.00
#
_symmetry.space_group_name_H-M   'P 1'
#
loop_
_entity.id
_entity.type
_entity.pdbx_description
1 polymer ?
#
loop_
_entity_poly.entity_id
_entity_poly.type
_entity_poly.pdbx_seq_one_letter_code
_entity_poly.pdbx_strand_id
1 'polypeptide(L)'
;MQQNLKRIAGGNWGISQIHRWTLYKTVIERMLAHGSSAWCLNPTFKMKRKLSSIQRPFLLHISGAYHTTPTAALQTILGIPPLHIQLQFETRFTSIYRLRISLFPIITDTQPHDLKMKKTEHGVGAAFCVLTNDIWAYQWSAKLNDNNTVFQAELTALHEAVIYASHLPNHNTSKIHVDNRASIMASSNSKSTNETARKIFKILLSNPRIKVSWVKAHAGNIGNERADQLEKDATQHGQPYSHTKLPKPHIKGLLRKRMLEEWQTSCKNGDTGRKIYNIMPSVSLLPLTGLERMLPSSLNMDLSLPTSKGFTCLTAIIAVVVELARHFTRPRSVSIQFLGI
;
A
#
# COMPACT_ATOMS: atom_id res chain seq x y z
N MET A 1 -14.06 7.47 -23.39
CA MET A 1 -13.26 7.90 -22.22
C MET A 1 -11.90 8.48 -22.60
N GLN A 2 -11.04 7.75 -23.31
CA GLN A 2 -9.80 8.31 -23.88
C GLN A 2 -10.06 9.57 -24.73
N GLN A 3 -11.13 9.56 -25.53
CA GLN A 3 -11.59 10.72 -26.31
C GLN A 3 -11.98 11.92 -25.43
N ASN A 4 -12.49 11.71 -24.22
CA ASN A 4 -12.86 12.81 -23.31
C ASN A 4 -11.61 13.45 -22.70
N LEU A 5 -10.60 12.65 -22.33
CA LEU A 5 -9.30 13.15 -21.89
C LEU A 5 -8.60 13.96 -23.00
N LYS A 6 -8.72 13.53 -24.26
CA LYS A 6 -8.21 14.26 -25.43
C LYS A 6 -8.89 15.62 -25.66
N ARG A 7 -10.15 15.78 -25.23
CA ARG A 7 -10.90 17.04 -25.41
C ARG A 7 -10.51 18.12 -24.40
N ILE A 8 -9.92 17.73 -23.27
CA ILE A 8 -9.72 18.62 -22.10
C ILE A 8 -8.25 19.10 -22.00
N ALA A 9 -7.31 18.41 -22.66
CA ALA A 9 -5.91 18.83 -22.70
C ALA A 9 -5.16 18.30 -23.94
N GLY A 10 -4.32 19.16 -24.52
CA GLY A 10 -3.34 18.82 -25.55
C GLY A 10 -1.93 18.62 -24.96
N GLY A 11 -0.93 18.48 -25.84
CA GLY A 11 0.48 18.40 -25.41
C GLY A 11 0.92 19.64 -24.64
N ASN A 12 0.58 20.83 -25.15
CA ASN A 12 1.07 22.13 -24.66
C ASN A 12 -0.03 23.06 -24.13
N TRP A 13 -1.29 22.60 -24.01
CA TRP A 13 -2.41 23.44 -23.57
C TRP A 13 -3.45 22.63 -22.79
N GLY A 14 -4.25 23.31 -21.97
CA GLY A 14 -5.26 22.69 -21.10
C GLY A 14 -4.71 22.27 -19.74
N ILE A 15 -5.28 21.21 -19.17
CA ILE A 15 -5.00 20.77 -17.80
C ILE A 15 -3.53 20.34 -17.59
N SER A 16 -2.94 20.70 -16.44
CA SER A 16 -1.54 20.36 -16.11
C SER A 16 -1.29 18.84 -16.01
N GLN A 17 -0.03 18.44 -16.19
CA GLN A 17 0.39 17.04 -16.16
C GLN A 17 0.03 16.33 -14.85
N ILE A 18 0.16 17.02 -13.72
CA ILE A 18 -0.17 16.51 -12.38
C ILE A 18 -1.66 16.16 -12.30
N HIS A 19 -2.53 17.05 -12.79
CA HIS A 19 -3.97 16.80 -12.78
C HIS A 19 -4.36 15.66 -13.73
N ARG A 20 -3.72 15.53 -14.90
CA ARG A 20 -3.90 14.39 -15.81
C ARG A 20 -3.49 13.07 -15.15
N TRP A 21 -2.34 13.07 -14.46
CA TRP A 21 -1.87 11.93 -13.68
C TRP A 21 -2.85 11.56 -12.57
N THR A 22 -3.33 12.54 -11.81
CA THR A 22 -4.32 12.35 -10.75
C THR A 22 -5.59 11.74 -11.29
N LEU A 23 -6.16 12.27 -12.38
CA LEU A 23 -7.35 11.71 -13.03
C LEU A 23 -7.15 10.24 -13.46
N TYR A 24 -5.97 9.91 -14.01
CA TYR A 24 -5.66 8.53 -14.35
C TYR A 24 -5.67 7.62 -13.11
N LYS A 25 -5.00 8.03 -12.03
CA LYS A 25 -4.89 7.24 -10.79
C LYS A 25 -6.19 7.12 -10.02
N THR A 26 -7.01 8.17 -9.99
CA THR A 26 -8.24 8.21 -9.17
C THR A 26 -9.46 7.69 -9.92
N VAL A 27 -9.53 7.90 -11.24
CA VAL A 27 -10.70 7.51 -12.04
C VAL A 27 -10.38 6.29 -12.89
N ILE A 28 -9.47 6.42 -13.86
CA ILE A 28 -9.24 5.39 -14.89
C ILE A 28 -8.79 4.07 -14.27
N GLU A 29 -7.80 4.11 -13.38
CA GLU A 29 -7.29 2.92 -12.70
C GLU A 29 -8.36 2.25 -11.83
N ARG A 30 -9.17 3.05 -11.10
CA ARG A 30 -10.23 2.53 -10.23
C ARG A 30 -11.34 1.87 -11.03
N MET A 31 -11.67 2.43 -12.20
CA MET A 31 -12.64 1.83 -13.12
C MET A 31 -12.13 0.50 -13.69
N LEU A 32 -10.86 0.43 -14.11
CA LEU A 32 -10.27 -0.80 -14.64
C LEU A 32 -10.04 -1.88 -13.56
N ALA A 33 -9.79 -1.47 -12.32
CA ALA A 33 -9.71 -2.36 -11.16
C ALA A 33 -11.07 -2.91 -10.73
N HIS A 34 -12.16 -2.27 -11.15
CA HIS A 34 -13.49 -2.78 -10.86
C HIS A 34 -13.70 -4.14 -11.53
N GLY A 35 -14.06 -5.16 -10.73
CA GLY A 35 -14.25 -6.52 -11.23
C GLY A 35 -12.96 -7.27 -11.61
N SER A 36 -11.77 -6.68 -11.44
CA SER A 36 -10.51 -7.36 -11.77
C SER A 36 -10.29 -8.63 -10.94
N SER A 37 -10.91 -8.72 -9.75
CA SER A 37 -10.83 -9.90 -8.88
C SER A 37 -11.33 -11.19 -9.53
N ALA A 38 -12.20 -11.10 -10.54
CA ALA A 38 -12.74 -12.26 -11.24
C ALA A 38 -11.81 -12.83 -12.32
N TRP A 39 -10.88 -12.02 -12.85
CA TRP A 39 -10.13 -12.39 -14.06
C TRP A 39 -8.64 -12.01 -14.06
N CYS A 40 -8.17 -11.18 -13.12
CA CYS A 40 -6.80 -10.63 -13.12
C CYS A 40 -5.94 -11.14 -11.95
N LEU A 41 -6.23 -12.32 -11.38
CA LEU A 41 -5.36 -12.94 -10.38
C LEU A 41 -4.03 -13.39 -11.02
N ASN A 42 -4.13 -14.10 -12.15
CA ASN A 42 -3.01 -14.61 -12.94
C ASN A 42 -3.24 -14.31 -14.45
N PRO A 43 -2.96 -13.08 -14.91
CA PRO A 43 -3.22 -12.68 -16.29
C PRO A 43 -2.25 -13.37 -17.26
N THR A 44 -2.81 -13.93 -18.33
CA THR A 44 -2.02 -14.54 -19.42
C THR A 44 -1.22 -13.48 -20.19
N PHE A 45 -0.20 -13.90 -20.94
CA PHE A 45 0.61 -13.00 -21.77
C PHE A 45 -0.24 -12.15 -22.74
N LYS A 46 -1.28 -12.75 -23.36
CA LYS A 46 -2.22 -12.04 -24.24
C LYS A 46 -2.96 -10.92 -23.50
N MET A 47 -3.40 -11.19 -22.26
CA MET A 47 -4.05 -10.20 -21.41
C MET A 47 -3.08 -9.08 -21.01
N LYS A 48 -1.85 -9.41 -20.62
CA LYS A 48 -0.81 -8.42 -20.29
C LYS A 48 -0.54 -7.48 -21.46
N ARG A 49 -0.42 -8.00 -22.69
CA ARG A 49 -0.26 -7.18 -23.91
C ARG A 49 -1.47 -6.27 -24.16
N LYS A 50 -2.69 -6.80 -24.05
CA LYS A 50 -3.92 -6.00 -24.24
C LYS A 50 -4.02 -4.88 -23.20
N LEU A 51 -3.71 -5.15 -21.94
CA LEU A 51 -3.67 -4.15 -20.87
C LEU A 51 -2.60 -3.08 -21.12
N SER A 52 -1.42 -3.45 -21.60
CA SER A 52 -0.38 -2.50 -22.01
C SER A 52 -0.86 -1.58 -23.13
N SER A 53 -1.55 -2.13 -24.14
CA SER A 53 -2.17 -1.35 -25.22
C SER A 53 -3.25 -0.40 -24.73
N ILE A 54 -4.09 -0.81 -23.77
CA ILE A 54 -5.09 0.05 -23.13
C ILE A 54 -4.43 1.18 -22.34
N GLN A 55 -3.35 0.88 -21.59
CA GLN A 55 -2.67 1.84 -20.74
C GLN A 55 -1.89 2.88 -21.56
N ARG A 56 -1.27 2.46 -22.67
CA ARG A 56 -0.30 3.24 -23.44
C ARG A 56 -0.79 4.65 -23.83
N PRO A 57 -1.99 4.84 -24.38
CA PRO A 57 -2.45 6.17 -24.77
C PRO A 57 -2.58 7.13 -23.59
N PHE A 58 -2.99 6.64 -22.41
CA PHE A 58 -3.05 7.47 -21.21
C PHE A 58 -1.67 7.95 -20.80
N LEU A 59 -0.67 7.07 -20.84
CA LEU A 59 0.71 7.43 -20.52
C LEU A 59 1.27 8.50 -21.47
N LEU A 60 0.97 8.40 -22.77
CA LEU A 60 1.34 9.42 -23.75
C LEU A 60 0.64 10.75 -23.47
N HIS A 61 -0.66 10.73 -23.16
CA HIS A 61 -1.40 11.95 -22.86
C HIS A 61 -0.98 12.62 -21.55
N ILE A 62 -0.60 11.84 -20.54
CA ILE A 62 -0.09 12.37 -19.28
C ILE A 62 1.31 12.96 -19.50
N SER A 63 2.20 12.26 -20.20
CA SER A 63 3.59 12.70 -20.40
C SER A 63 3.78 13.77 -21.45
N GLY A 64 2.94 13.83 -22.49
CA GLY A 64 3.19 14.63 -23.69
C GLY A 64 4.32 14.10 -24.58
N ALA A 65 4.85 12.91 -24.29
CA ALA A 65 5.96 12.32 -25.04
C ALA A 65 5.55 11.86 -26.44
N TYR A 66 6.54 11.67 -27.33
CA TYR A 66 6.32 11.18 -28.69
C TYR A 66 5.65 9.79 -28.69
N HIS A 67 4.87 9.52 -29.74
CA HIS A 67 4.29 8.18 -29.97
C HIS A 67 5.36 7.08 -30.10
N THR A 68 6.61 7.41 -30.43
CA THR A 68 7.71 6.43 -30.49
C THR A 68 8.32 6.12 -29.13
N THR A 69 7.98 6.89 -28.07
CA THR A 69 8.54 6.67 -26.74
C THR A 69 8.09 5.32 -26.17
N PRO A 70 9.03 4.47 -25.72
CA PRO A 70 8.75 3.18 -25.09
C PRO A 70 7.76 3.24 -23.93
N THR A 71 6.76 2.35 -23.90
CA THR A 71 5.77 2.29 -22.81
C THR A 71 6.43 2.09 -21.44
N ALA A 72 7.46 1.24 -21.36
CA ALA A 72 8.21 1.00 -20.13
C ALA A 72 8.89 2.27 -19.59
N ALA A 73 9.44 3.10 -20.47
CA ALA A 73 10.01 4.39 -20.09
C ALA A 73 8.94 5.34 -19.54
N LEU A 74 7.77 5.40 -20.18
CA LEU A 74 6.67 6.24 -19.71
C LEU A 74 6.15 5.82 -18.33
N GLN A 75 6.06 4.51 -18.08
CA GLN A 75 5.67 3.95 -16.79
C GLN A 75 6.64 4.40 -15.68
N THR A 76 7.95 4.26 -15.92
CA THR A 76 8.98 4.65 -14.96
C THR A 76 8.97 6.16 -14.68
N ILE A 77 8.98 7.00 -15.73
CA ILE A 77 9.03 8.47 -15.58
C ILE A 77 7.79 9.01 -14.83
N LEU A 78 6.61 8.46 -15.13
CA LEU A 78 5.36 8.90 -14.51
C LEU A 78 5.10 8.27 -13.13
N GLY A 79 5.94 7.35 -12.68
CA GLY A 79 5.69 6.56 -11.47
C GLY A 79 4.41 5.72 -11.55
N ILE A 80 4.04 5.25 -12.75
CA ILE A 80 2.84 4.47 -13.01
C ILE A 80 3.25 3.03 -13.34
N PRO A 81 2.93 2.04 -12.49
CA PRO A 81 3.27 0.65 -12.77
C PRO A 81 2.53 0.11 -14.00
N PRO A 82 3.02 -0.97 -14.63
CA PRO A 82 2.29 -1.69 -15.67
C PRO A 82 0.90 -2.06 -15.20
N LEU A 83 -0.11 -1.78 -16.04
CA LEU A 83 -1.52 -1.93 -15.65
C LEU A 83 -1.84 -3.33 -15.12
N HIS A 84 -1.30 -4.39 -15.73
CA HIS A 84 -1.52 -5.75 -15.26
C HIS A 84 -0.99 -6.02 -13.85
N ILE A 85 0.19 -5.48 -13.51
CA ILE A 85 0.79 -5.60 -12.17
C ILE A 85 -0.08 -4.85 -11.13
N GLN A 86 -0.55 -3.65 -11.49
CA GLN A 86 -1.46 -2.86 -10.65
C GLN A 86 -2.80 -3.58 -10.39
N LEU A 87 -3.39 -4.18 -11.43
CA LEU A 87 -4.64 -4.94 -11.32
C LEU A 87 -4.46 -6.24 -10.52
N GLN A 88 -3.32 -6.92 -10.65
CA GLN A 88 -2.98 -8.07 -9.82
C GLN A 88 -2.86 -7.69 -8.34
N PHE A 89 -2.22 -6.55 -8.04
CA PHE A 89 -2.14 -6.00 -6.69
C PHE A 89 -3.54 -5.74 -6.09
N GLU A 90 -4.41 -5.02 -6.79
CA GLU A 90 -5.77 -4.70 -6.32
C GLU A 90 -6.65 -5.96 -6.18
N THR A 91 -6.48 -6.91 -7.10
CA THR A 91 -7.13 -8.23 -7.06
C THR A 91 -6.73 -9.01 -5.82
N ARG A 92 -5.43 -9.18 -5.57
CA ARG A 92 -4.91 -9.90 -4.40
C ARG A 92 -5.36 -9.23 -3.09
N PHE A 93 -5.32 -7.90 -3.04
CA PHE A 93 -5.80 -7.15 -1.89
C PHE A 93 -7.30 -7.37 -1.64
N THR A 94 -8.11 -7.34 -2.70
CA THR A 94 -9.56 -7.59 -2.64
C THR A 94 -9.88 -9.02 -2.23
N SER A 95 -9.19 -10.01 -2.79
CA SER A 95 -9.39 -11.42 -2.47
C SER A 95 -9.10 -11.73 -1.00
N ILE A 96 -7.99 -11.20 -0.46
CA ILE A 96 -7.60 -11.40 0.94
C ILE A 96 -8.55 -10.65 1.88
N TYR A 97 -8.83 -9.37 1.61
CA TYR A 97 -9.52 -8.52 2.58
C TYR A 97 -11.04 -8.53 2.44
N ARG A 98 -11.58 -8.55 1.23
CA ARG A 98 -13.04 -8.48 0.98
C ARG A 98 -13.66 -9.86 0.82
N LEU A 99 -13.01 -10.77 0.07
CA LEU A 99 -13.56 -12.09 -0.23
C LEU A 99 -13.10 -13.18 0.75
N ARG A 100 -12.13 -12.89 1.63
CA ARG A 100 -11.57 -13.83 2.61
C ARG A 100 -11.02 -15.13 1.98
N ILE A 101 -10.59 -15.06 0.73
CA ILE A 101 -9.96 -16.18 0.04
C ILE A 101 -8.51 -16.22 0.51
N SER A 102 -8.13 -17.32 1.18
CA SER A 102 -6.73 -17.55 1.54
C SER A 102 -5.93 -17.83 0.27
N LEU A 103 -5.17 -16.84 -0.21
CA LEU A 103 -4.24 -17.01 -1.31
C LEU A 103 -2.95 -17.63 -0.76
N PHE A 104 -2.99 -18.95 -0.56
CA PHE A 104 -1.93 -19.73 0.10
C PHE A 104 -0.53 -19.80 -0.57
N PRO A 105 -0.26 -19.27 -1.78
CA PRO A 105 1.13 -19.19 -2.27
C PRO A 105 1.87 -17.89 -1.92
N ILE A 106 1.21 -16.84 -1.44
CA ILE A 106 1.78 -15.47 -1.50
C ILE A 106 2.40 -15.01 -0.17
N ILE A 107 2.06 -15.63 0.95
CA ILE A 107 2.54 -15.19 2.28
C ILE A 107 3.78 -15.98 2.72
N THR A 108 3.97 -17.21 2.24
CA THR A 108 5.03 -18.12 2.71
C THR A 108 6.35 -18.06 1.93
N ASP A 109 6.36 -17.42 0.76
CA ASP A 109 7.55 -17.36 -0.10
C ASP A 109 8.49 -16.16 0.16
N THR A 110 8.05 -15.23 1.01
CA THR A 110 8.99 -14.28 1.63
C THR A 110 9.59 -14.97 2.84
N GLN A 111 10.81 -15.46 2.65
CA GLN A 111 11.63 -15.93 3.75
C GLN A 111 11.63 -14.90 4.90
N PRO A 112 11.48 -15.32 6.17
CA PRO A 112 11.43 -14.43 7.33
C PRO A 112 12.67 -13.53 7.50
N HIS A 113 13.78 -13.80 6.79
CA HIS A 113 15.04 -13.09 6.94
C HIS A 113 15.13 -11.72 6.23
N ASP A 114 14.23 -11.38 5.29
CA ASP A 114 14.33 -10.16 4.46
C ASP A 114 13.44 -8.97 4.90
N LEU A 115 12.93 -8.99 6.13
CA LEU A 115 12.11 -7.93 6.73
C LEU A 115 12.82 -7.23 7.90
N LYS A 116 14.04 -6.73 7.68
CA LYS A 116 14.67 -5.79 8.62
C LYS A 116 14.12 -4.37 8.38
N MET A 117 12.88 -4.13 8.75
CA MET A 117 12.38 -2.78 9.04
C MET A 117 12.45 -2.61 10.55
N LYS A 118 13.32 -1.71 11.03
CA LYS A 118 13.46 -1.37 12.46
C LYS A 118 12.08 -1.14 13.10
N LYS A 119 11.64 -2.12 13.86
CA LYS A 119 10.52 -2.04 14.81
C LYS A 119 11.08 -2.58 16.11
N THR A 120 10.70 -1.99 17.24
CA THR A 120 11.10 -2.43 18.58
C THR A 120 11.04 -3.95 18.67
N GLU A 121 12.14 -4.57 19.10
CA GLU A 121 12.48 -6.00 18.92
C GLU A 121 11.57 -6.98 19.68
N HIS A 122 10.45 -6.51 20.21
CA HIS A 122 9.53 -7.28 21.05
C HIS A 122 8.13 -7.14 20.47
N GLY A 123 7.52 -8.29 20.13
CA GLY A 123 6.14 -8.38 19.64
C GLY A 123 5.13 -7.81 20.64
N VAL A 124 3.84 -7.79 20.26
CA VAL A 124 2.78 -7.22 21.10
C VAL A 124 2.06 -8.35 21.85
N GLY A 125 1.86 -8.20 23.16
CA GLY A 125 1.09 -9.14 23.98
C GLY A 125 -0.35 -8.65 24.12
N ALA A 126 -1.28 -9.55 24.41
CA ALA A 126 -2.61 -9.20 24.90
C ALA A 126 -2.89 -10.02 26.16
N ALA A 127 -3.45 -9.39 27.19
CA ALA A 127 -3.78 -10.10 28.42
C ALA A 127 -5.02 -9.52 29.11
N PHE A 128 -5.72 -10.36 29.87
CA PHE A 128 -6.70 -9.92 30.85
C PHE A 128 -6.63 -10.83 32.08
N CYS A 129 -7.06 -10.30 33.23
CA CYS A 129 -7.17 -11.05 34.47
C CYS A 129 -8.54 -10.83 35.10
N VAL A 130 -8.97 -11.82 35.87
CA VAL A 130 -10.25 -11.83 36.57
C VAL A 130 -9.97 -11.92 38.06
N LEU A 131 -10.50 -10.95 38.79
CA LEU A 131 -10.42 -10.87 40.25
C LEU A 131 -11.82 -11.11 40.81
N THR A 132 -11.95 -12.10 41.70
CA THR A 132 -13.20 -12.43 42.40
C THR A 132 -12.92 -12.48 43.88
N ASN A 133 -13.61 -11.66 44.68
CA ASN A 133 -13.42 -11.58 46.14
C ASN A 133 -11.94 -11.43 46.52
N ASP A 134 -11.23 -10.52 45.85
CA ASP A 134 -9.79 -10.25 46.05
C ASP A 134 -8.84 -11.42 45.76
N ILE A 135 -9.34 -12.48 45.11
CA ILE A 135 -8.58 -13.64 44.67
C ILE A 135 -8.54 -13.68 43.14
N TRP A 136 -7.37 -14.01 42.57
CA TRP A 136 -7.20 -14.21 41.14
C TRP A 136 -7.94 -15.47 40.67
N ALA A 137 -9.10 -15.29 40.05
CA ALA A 137 -9.95 -16.39 39.60
C ALA A 137 -9.52 -16.94 38.23
N TYR A 138 -9.02 -16.07 37.34
CA TYR A 138 -8.60 -16.48 36.00
C TYR A 138 -7.60 -15.48 35.42
N GLN A 139 -6.67 -15.97 34.60
CA GLN A 139 -5.69 -15.16 33.88
C GLN A 139 -5.58 -15.69 32.46
N TRP A 140 -5.56 -14.77 31.50
CA TRP A 140 -5.39 -15.09 30.09
C TRP A 140 -4.36 -14.14 29.49
N SER A 141 -3.49 -14.68 28.67
CA SER A 141 -2.49 -13.91 27.95
C SER A 141 -2.11 -14.62 26.67
N ALA A 142 -1.85 -13.88 25.60
CA ALA A 142 -1.39 -14.43 24.34
C ALA A 142 -0.43 -13.47 23.62
N LYS A 143 0.48 -14.05 22.85
CA LYS A 143 1.40 -13.31 21.99
C LYS A 143 0.76 -13.07 20.63
N LEU A 144 0.63 -11.81 20.25
CA LEU A 144 0.22 -11.44 18.89
C LEU A 144 1.44 -11.42 17.97
N ASN A 145 1.19 -11.45 16.65
CA ASN A 145 2.27 -11.32 15.68
C ASN A 145 2.96 -9.95 15.83
N ASP A 146 4.25 -9.89 15.54
CA ASP A 146 5.06 -8.65 15.63
C ASP A 146 4.54 -7.50 14.74
N ASN A 147 3.68 -7.84 13.78
CA ASN A 147 3.02 -6.92 12.87
C ASN A 147 1.75 -6.28 13.43
N ASN A 148 1.20 -6.80 14.54
CA ASN A 148 0.04 -6.23 15.21
C ASN A 148 0.38 -4.93 15.92
N THR A 149 -0.62 -4.08 16.13
CA THR A 149 -0.50 -2.81 16.86
C THR A 149 -0.96 -2.98 18.31
N VAL A 150 -0.47 -2.14 19.23
CA VAL A 150 -0.95 -2.08 20.63
C VAL A 150 -2.48 -2.04 20.71
N PHE A 151 -3.12 -1.15 19.94
CA PHE A 151 -4.58 -1.07 19.84
C PHE A 151 -5.28 -2.40 19.47
N GLN A 152 -4.65 -3.23 18.63
CA GLN A 152 -5.23 -4.52 18.26
C GLN A 152 -5.08 -5.54 19.37
N ALA A 153 -4.02 -5.45 20.16
CA ALA A 153 -3.78 -6.32 21.27
C ALA A 153 -4.73 -6.01 22.43
N GLU A 154 -4.86 -4.72 22.79
CA GLU A 154 -5.84 -4.24 23.78
C GLU A 154 -7.28 -4.61 23.38
N LEU A 155 -7.62 -4.48 22.08
CA LEU A 155 -8.94 -4.88 21.58
C LEU A 155 -9.14 -6.40 21.59
N THR A 156 -8.08 -7.19 21.37
CA THR A 156 -8.12 -8.66 21.48
C THR A 156 -8.30 -9.09 22.93
N ALA A 157 -7.57 -8.48 23.87
CA ALA A 157 -7.75 -8.70 25.30
C ALA A 157 -9.19 -8.43 25.75
N LEU A 158 -9.75 -7.29 25.32
CA LEU A 158 -11.15 -6.96 25.59
C LEU A 158 -12.13 -7.97 24.97
N HIS A 159 -11.86 -8.45 23.75
CA HIS A 159 -12.69 -9.45 23.09
C HIS A 159 -12.74 -10.76 23.88
N GLU A 160 -11.58 -11.28 24.30
CA GLU A 160 -11.52 -12.50 25.11
C GLU A 160 -12.12 -12.32 26.50
N ALA A 161 -11.92 -11.15 27.13
CA ALA A 161 -12.54 -10.83 28.42
C ALA A 161 -14.07 -10.80 28.33
N VAL A 162 -14.63 -10.23 27.25
CA VAL A 162 -16.08 -10.18 27.01
C VAL A 162 -16.64 -11.57 26.69
N ILE A 163 -15.92 -12.40 25.93
CA ILE A 163 -16.28 -13.80 25.70
C ILE A 163 -16.31 -14.54 27.03
N TYR A 164 -15.25 -14.46 27.82
CA TYR A 164 -15.18 -15.09 29.14
C TYR A 164 -16.35 -14.66 30.03
N ALA A 165 -16.59 -13.34 30.14
CA ALA A 165 -17.67 -12.80 30.95
C ALA A 165 -19.06 -13.23 30.49
N SER A 166 -19.26 -13.48 29.18
CA SER A 166 -20.54 -13.97 28.64
C SER A 166 -20.85 -15.43 28.98
N HIS A 167 -19.83 -16.22 29.34
CA HIS A 167 -20.00 -17.61 29.77
C HIS A 167 -20.15 -17.76 31.30
N LEU A 168 -20.02 -16.68 32.07
CA LEU A 168 -20.22 -16.72 33.52
C LEU A 168 -21.70 -16.91 33.87
N PRO A 169 -22.01 -17.64 34.96
CA PRO A 169 -23.38 -17.89 35.38
C PRO A 169 -24.17 -16.60 35.65
N ASN A 170 -25.45 -16.62 35.28
CA ASN A 170 -26.33 -15.44 35.13
C ASN A 170 -26.63 -14.61 36.39
N HIS A 171 -26.03 -14.90 37.55
CA HIS A 171 -26.41 -14.32 38.83
C HIS A 171 -25.71 -13.00 39.17
N ASN A 172 -24.52 -12.73 38.60
CA ASN A 172 -23.73 -11.54 38.97
C ASN A 172 -23.49 -10.59 37.78
N THR A 173 -23.39 -9.29 38.10
CA THR A 173 -23.01 -8.25 37.13
C THR A 173 -21.49 -8.25 36.95
N SER A 174 -21.01 -8.56 35.75
CA SER A 174 -19.58 -8.54 35.43
C SER A 174 -19.13 -7.14 35.05
N LYS A 175 -18.16 -6.57 35.78
CA LYS A 175 -17.52 -5.31 35.44
C LYS A 175 -16.17 -5.58 34.78
N ILE A 176 -15.98 -5.07 33.57
CA ILE A 176 -14.71 -5.12 32.85
C ILE A 176 -14.10 -3.72 32.88
N HIS A 177 -12.87 -3.63 33.37
CA HIS A 177 -12.10 -2.41 33.42
C HIS A 177 -11.09 -2.41 32.26
N VAL A 178 -11.04 -1.31 31.50
CA VAL A 178 -10.16 -1.15 30.34
C VAL A 178 -9.48 0.21 30.42
N ASP A 179 -8.17 0.26 30.24
CA ASP A 179 -7.38 1.49 30.28
C ASP A 179 -7.26 2.20 28.92
N ASN A 180 -7.46 1.48 27.82
CA ASN A 180 -7.56 2.09 26.50
C ASN A 180 -8.98 2.59 26.16
N ARG A 181 -9.16 3.92 26.19
CA ARG A 181 -10.40 4.58 25.74
C ARG A 181 -10.74 4.27 24.28
N ALA A 182 -9.76 4.11 23.40
CA ALA A 182 -10.01 3.82 22.00
C ALA A 182 -10.68 2.45 21.81
N SER A 183 -10.26 1.43 22.58
CA SER A 183 -10.89 0.10 22.57
C SER A 183 -12.36 0.15 22.99
N ILE A 184 -12.68 0.93 24.02
CA ILE A 184 -14.06 1.14 24.49
C ILE A 184 -14.88 1.84 23.40
N MET A 185 -14.41 2.99 22.90
CA MET A 185 -15.13 3.75 21.86
C MET A 185 -15.38 2.93 20.60
N ALA A 186 -14.39 2.16 20.16
CA ALA A 186 -14.52 1.28 19.00
C ALA A 186 -15.57 0.18 19.24
N SER A 187 -15.60 -0.39 20.44
CA SER A 187 -16.49 -1.50 20.83
C SER A 187 -17.91 -1.06 21.13
N SER A 188 -18.14 0.21 21.48
CA SER A 188 -19.47 0.79 21.65
C SER A 188 -20.13 1.22 20.33
N ASN A 189 -19.41 1.17 19.21
CA ASN A 189 -19.90 1.60 17.90
C ASN A 189 -20.29 0.42 17.00
N SER A 190 -21.60 0.22 16.76
CA SER A 190 -22.12 -0.83 15.87
C SER A 190 -21.60 -0.75 14.43
N LYS A 191 -21.21 0.45 13.98
CA LYS A 191 -20.69 0.74 12.64
C LYS A 191 -19.15 0.80 12.59
N SER A 192 -18.46 0.35 13.64
CA SER A 192 -17.00 0.30 13.67
C SER A 192 -16.44 -0.43 12.45
N THR A 193 -15.38 0.09 11.84
CA THR A 193 -14.72 -0.54 10.69
C THR A 193 -13.99 -1.83 11.09
N ASN A 194 -13.61 -1.96 12.36
CA ASN A 194 -12.92 -3.10 12.92
C ASN A 194 -13.91 -4.26 13.20
N GLU A 195 -13.60 -5.45 12.70
CA GLU A 195 -14.45 -6.64 12.87
C GLU A 195 -14.50 -7.13 14.32
N THR A 196 -13.39 -7.14 15.04
CA THR A 196 -13.32 -7.53 16.45
C THR A 196 -14.18 -6.60 17.30
N ALA A 197 -14.10 -5.29 17.06
CA ALA A 197 -14.94 -4.30 17.75
C ALA A 197 -16.44 -4.55 17.51
N ARG A 198 -16.84 -4.90 16.28
CA ARG A 198 -18.25 -5.28 15.99
C ARG A 198 -18.67 -6.58 16.67
N LYS A 199 -17.77 -7.55 16.83
CA LYS A 199 -18.05 -8.78 17.60
C LYS A 199 -18.27 -8.45 19.08
N ILE A 200 -17.40 -7.63 19.67
CA ILE A 200 -17.54 -7.15 21.06
C ILE A 200 -18.89 -6.45 21.22
N PHE A 201 -19.22 -5.50 20.33
CA PHE A 201 -20.50 -4.79 20.35
C PHE A 201 -21.69 -5.75 20.39
N LYS A 202 -21.69 -6.79 19.54
CA LYS A 202 -22.78 -7.79 19.51
C LYS A 202 -22.87 -8.58 20.81
N ILE A 203 -21.74 -9.02 21.38
CA ILE A 203 -21.74 -9.79 22.63
C ILE A 203 -22.25 -8.91 23.79
N LEU A 204 -21.80 -7.66 23.88
CA LEU A 204 -22.26 -6.72 24.90
C LEU A 204 -23.76 -6.43 24.77
N LEU A 205 -24.28 -6.29 23.55
CA LEU A 205 -25.70 -6.08 23.31
C LEU A 205 -26.55 -7.27 23.77
N SER A 206 -26.08 -8.50 23.53
CA SER A 206 -26.76 -9.72 24.00
C SER A 206 -26.60 -9.97 25.50
N ASN A 207 -25.66 -9.29 26.18
CA ASN A 207 -25.32 -9.50 27.58
C ASN A 207 -25.33 -8.18 28.38
N PRO A 208 -26.51 -7.61 28.69
CA PRO A 208 -26.63 -6.31 29.35
C PRO A 208 -26.05 -6.26 30.78
N ARG A 209 -25.71 -7.41 31.36
CA ARG A 209 -25.06 -7.53 32.67
C ARG A 209 -23.57 -7.24 32.63
N ILE A 210 -22.95 -7.28 31.44
CA ILE A 210 -21.53 -6.99 31.26
C ILE A 210 -21.38 -5.47 31.12
N LYS A 211 -20.74 -4.84 32.10
CA LYS A 211 -20.47 -3.39 32.09
C LYS A 211 -18.99 -3.16 31.81
N VAL A 212 -18.69 -2.45 30.72
CA VAL A 212 -17.32 -2.02 30.40
C VAL A 212 -17.11 -0.60 30.89
N SER A 213 -16.04 -0.36 31.64
CA SER A 213 -15.71 0.96 32.20
C SER A 213 -14.24 1.30 31.99
N TRP A 214 -13.95 2.59 31.85
CA TRP A 214 -12.58 3.07 31.69
C TRP A 214 -11.89 3.22 33.03
N VAL A 215 -10.63 2.78 33.12
CA VAL A 215 -9.74 3.04 34.27
C VAL A 215 -8.48 3.74 33.80
N LYS A 216 -7.84 4.50 34.69
CA LYS A 216 -6.58 5.17 34.37
C LYS A 216 -5.43 4.15 34.45
N ALA A 217 -4.61 4.10 33.40
CA ALA A 217 -3.36 3.33 33.40
C ALA A 217 -2.39 3.88 34.47
N HIS A 218 -1.60 2.98 35.08
CA HIS A 218 -0.55 3.30 36.06
C HIS A 218 -1.03 4.14 37.26
N ALA A 219 -2.22 3.83 37.76
CA ALA A 219 -2.84 4.55 38.87
C ALA A 219 -2.95 3.72 40.17
N GLY A 220 -2.16 2.64 40.32
CA GLY A 220 -2.25 1.75 41.49
C GLY A 220 -3.37 0.72 41.40
N ASN A 221 -3.99 0.53 40.22
CA ASN A 221 -5.06 -0.44 40.02
C ASN A 221 -4.45 -1.84 39.90
N ILE A 222 -4.55 -2.65 40.97
CA ILE A 222 -3.96 -4.00 41.06
C ILE A 222 -4.31 -4.87 39.84
N GLY A 223 -5.57 -4.84 39.37
CA GLY A 223 -6.00 -5.56 38.18
C GLY A 223 -5.35 -5.07 36.88
N ASN A 224 -5.20 -3.75 36.71
CA ASN A 224 -4.57 -3.18 35.52
C ASN A 224 -3.08 -3.51 35.49
N GLU A 225 -2.39 -3.31 36.61
CA GLU A 225 -0.95 -3.58 36.73
C GLU A 225 -0.65 -5.06 36.53
N ARG A 226 -1.53 -5.95 37.02
CA ARG A 226 -1.42 -7.38 36.76
C ARG A 226 -1.62 -7.71 35.29
N ALA A 227 -2.59 -7.11 34.61
CA ALA A 227 -2.80 -7.30 33.18
C ALA A 227 -1.60 -6.78 32.36
N ASP A 228 -1.06 -5.62 32.70
CA ASP A 228 0.15 -5.04 32.07
C ASP A 228 1.36 -5.96 32.23
N GLN A 229 1.52 -6.58 33.42
CA GLN A 229 2.59 -7.55 33.66
C GLN A 229 2.41 -8.80 32.81
N LEU A 230 1.19 -9.35 32.76
CA LEU A 230 0.86 -10.51 31.92
C LEU A 230 1.07 -10.22 30.43
N GLU A 231 0.80 -8.99 29.98
CA GLU A 231 1.06 -8.57 28.61
C GLU A 231 2.56 -8.61 28.30
N LYS A 232 3.37 -8.02 29.17
CA LYS A 232 4.85 -8.00 29.04
C LYS A 232 5.41 -9.41 29.01
N ASP A 233 4.97 -10.28 29.93
CA ASP A 233 5.41 -11.67 29.99
C ASP A 233 5.01 -12.43 28.71
N ALA A 234 3.81 -12.15 28.17
CA ALA A 234 3.33 -12.76 26.93
C ALA A 234 4.12 -12.34 25.69
N THR A 235 4.70 -11.14 25.64
CA THR A 235 5.57 -10.74 24.52
C THR A 235 6.77 -11.68 24.36
N GLN A 236 7.28 -12.21 25.47
CA GLN A 236 8.46 -13.07 25.52
C GLN A 236 8.09 -14.56 25.47
N HIS A 237 7.09 -14.97 26.26
CA HIS A 237 6.79 -16.38 26.53
C HIS A 237 5.34 -16.80 26.18
N GLY A 238 4.53 -15.89 25.64
CA GLY A 238 3.11 -16.14 25.38
C GLY A 238 2.86 -17.13 24.25
N GLN A 239 1.78 -17.90 24.37
CA GLN A 239 1.30 -18.76 23.29
C GLN A 239 0.87 -17.91 22.09
N PRO A 240 1.21 -18.29 20.85
CA PRO A 240 0.80 -17.56 19.65
C PRO A 240 -0.72 -17.48 19.52
N TYR A 241 -1.26 -16.27 19.39
CA TYR A 241 -2.70 -16.08 19.17
C TYR A 241 -3.04 -16.26 17.68
N SER A 242 -3.47 -17.47 17.31
CA SER A 242 -3.75 -17.85 15.91
C SER A 242 -4.95 -17.15 15.26
N HIS A 243 -5.75 -16.35 15.99
CA HIS A 243 -7.01 -15.79 15.48
C HIS A 243 -6.92 -14.31 15.00
N THR A 244 -5.74 -13.68 15.01
CA THR A 244 -5.59 -12.29 14.57
C THR A 244 -5.38 -12.17 13.05
N LYS A 245 -6.36 -11.57 12.37
CA LYS A 245 -6.20 -11.14 10.97
C LYS A 245 -5.11 -10.07 10.89
N LEU A 246 -4.20 -10.21 9.92
CA LEU A 246 -3.17 -9.20 9.67
C LEU A 246 -3.80 -7.81 9.41
N PRO A 247 -3.21 -6.72 9.93
CA PRO A 247 -3.73 -5.37 9.69
C PRO A 247 -3.86 -5.04 8.19
N LYS A 248 -4.94 -4.36 7.79
CA LYS A 248 -5.13 -3.91 6.41
C LYS A 248 -3.94 -3.09 5.87
N PRO A 249 -3.35 -2.14 6.62
CA PRO A 249 -2.16 -1.43 6.16
C PRO A 249 -0.96 -2.36 5.95
N HIS A 250 -0.80 -3.37 6.79
CA HIS A 250 0.28 -4.35 6.70
C HIS A 250 0.16 -5.20 5.43
N ILE A 251 -1.01 -5.78 5.17
CA ILE A 251 -1.28 -6.55 3.93
C ILE A 251 -1.06 -5.65 2.70
N LYS A 252 -1.56 -4.40 2.75
CA LYS A 252 -1.37 -3.45 1.66
C LYS A 252 0.12 -3.12 1.44
N GLY A 253 0.89 -2.99 2.52
CA GLY A 253 2.33 -2.77 2.48
C GLY A 253 3.09 -3.95 1.85
N LEU A 254 2.82 -5.17 2.29
CA LEU A 254 3.42 -6.39 1.74
C LEU A 254 3.12 -6.54 0.24
N LEU A 255 1.85 -6.38 -0.15
CA LEU A 255 1.46 -6.47 -1.55
C LEU A 255 2.09 -5.35 -2.40
N ARG A 256 2.27 -4.14 -1.85
CA ARG A 256 2.97 -3.03 -2.54
C ARG A 256 4.45 -3.33 -2.73
N LYS A 257 5.12 -3.90 -1.72
CA LYS A 257 6.53 -4.32 -1.82
C LYS A 257 6.71 -5.31 -2.98
N ARG A 258 5.89 -6.37 -3.00
CA ARG A 258 5.87 -7.36 -4.08
C ARG A 258 5.58 -6.75 -5.46
N MET A 259 4.61 -5.83 -5.52
CA MET A 259 4.27 -5.12 -6.76
C MET A 259 5.47 -4.33 -7.32
N LEU A 260 6.22 -3.66 -6.44
CA LEU A 260 7.44 -2.94 -6.82
C LEU A 260 8.55 -3.89 -7.26
N GLU A 261 8.75 -5.02 -6.57
CA GLU A 261 9.73 -6.05 -6.94
C GLU A 261 9.43 -6.68 -8.31
N GLU A 262 8.16 -7.00 -8.57
CA GLU A 262 7.71 -7.54 -9.87
C GLU A 262 7.91 -6.51 -10.98
N TRP A 263 7.58 -5.24 -10.73
CA TRP A 263 7.81 -4.16 -11.68
C TRP A 263 9.30 -3.94 -11.94
N GLN A 264 10.13 -3.91 -10.89
CA GLN A 264 11.57 -3.77 -10.98
C GLN A 264 12.19 -4.90 -11.81
N THR A 265 11.73 -6.14 -11.61
CA THR A 265 12.17 -7.32 -12.36
C THR A 265 11.75 -7.22 -13.83
N SER A 266 10.52 -6.77 -14.09
CA SER A 266 10.04 -6.52 -15.45
C SER A 266 10.85 -5.44 -16.17
N CYS A 267 11.31 -4.40 -15.46
CA CYS A 267 12.19 -3.38 -16.03
C CYS A 267 13.60 -3.90 -16.32
N LYS A 268 14.17 -4.72 -15.41
CA LYS A 268 15.49 -5.34 -15.57
C LYS A 268 15.56 -6.30 -16.76
N ASN A 269 14.52 -7.10 -16.94
CA ASN A 269 14.47 -8.15 -17.95
C ASN A 269 13.89 -7.68 -19.30
N GLY A 270 13.33 -6.47 -19.35
CA GLY A 270 12.77 -5.93 -20.58
C GLY A 270 13.84 -5.31 -21.47
N ASP A 271 13.75 -5.54 -22.79
CA ASP A 271 14.66 -4.94 -23.79
C ASP A 271 14.27 -3.51 -24.17
N THR A 272 13.08 -3.09 -23.77
CA THR A 272 12.46 -1.82 -24.18
C THR A 272 12.63 -0.76 -23.08
N GLY A 273 13.13 0.42 -23.44
CA GLY A 273 13.33 1.53 -22.48
C GLY A 273 14.63 1.47 -21.67
N ARG A 274 15.60 0.62 -22.05
CA ARG A 274 16.91 0.46 -21.38
C ARG A 274 17.64 1.77 -21.11
N LYS A 275 17.59 2.72 -22.05
CA LYS A 275 18.22 4.04 -21.90
C LYS A 275 17.70 4.80 -20.67
N ILE A 276 16.39 4.75 -20.42
CA ILE A 276 15.79 5.36 -19.22
C ILE A 276 16.13 4.55 -17.97
N TYR A 277 16.14 3.22 -18.06
CA TYR A 277 16.56 2.38 -16.94
C TYR A 277 18.01 2.66 -16.51
N ASN A 278 18.92 2.93 -17.45
CA ASN A 278 20.31 3.27 -17.13
C ASN A 278 20.43 4.61 -16.40
N ILE A 279 19.57 5.59 -16.72
CA ILE A 279 19.49 6.87 -16.01
C ILE A 279 18.78 6.70 -14.65
N MET A 280 17.80 5.80 -14.60
CA MET A 280 16.91 5.59 -13.47
C MET A 280 16.71 4.10 -13.23
N PRO A 281 17.62 3.47 -12.49
CA PRO A 281 17.61 2.02 -12.32
C PRO A 281 16.51 1.55 -11.36
N SER A 282 15.90 2.44 -10.57
CA SER A 282 14.87 2.11 -9.58
C SER A 282 13.48 2.60 -9.99
N VAL A 283 12.48 1.73 -9.86
CA VAL A 283 11.07 2.09 -10.06
C VAL A 283 10.48 2.71 -8.79
N SER A 284 9.57 3.68 -8.95
CA SER A 284 8.88 4.32 -7.83
C SER A 284 7.41 4.61 -8.15
N LEU A 285 6.57 4.74 -7.13
CA LEU A 285 5.15 5.12 -7.28
C LEU A 285 4.93 6.64 -7.25
N LEU A 286 6.00 7.43 -7.16
CA LEU A 286 5.95 8.88 -7.14
C LEU A 286 6.24 9.42 -8.55
N PRO A 287 5.43 10.36 -9.06
CA PRO A 287 5.74 11.03 -10.30
C PRO A 287 7.01 11.87 -10.15
N LEU A 288 8.00 11.63 -11.01
CA LEU A 288 9.23 12.42 -11.03
C LEU A 288 9.03 13.84 -11.57
N THR A 289 7.86 14.12 -12.12
CA THR A 289 7.46 15.47 -12.53
C THR A 289 7.32 16.44 -11.36
N GLY A 290 7.42 15.96 -10.10
CA GLY A 290 7.48 16.79 -8.89
C GLY A 290 8.86 16.82 -8.21
N LEU A 291 9.91 16.27 -8.84
CA LEU A 291 11.25 16.11 -8.26
C LEU A 291 12.22 17.23 -8.64
N GLU A 292 11.73 18.47 -8.78
CA GLU A 292 12.56 19.68 -8.93
C GLU A 292 13.51 19.91 -7.73
N ARG A 293 13.29 19.23 -6.59
CA ARG A 293 14.00 19.47 -5.33
C ARG A 293 15.11 18.48 -4.96
N MET A 294 15.43 17.46 -5.78
CA MET A 294 16.48 16.48 -5.40
C MET A 294 17.53 16.15 -6.46
N LEU A 295 17.65 16.93 -7.53
CA LEU A 295 18.81 16.77 -8.42
C LEU A 295 20.05 17.44 -7.78
N PRO A 296 21.18 16.72 -7.61
CA PRO A 296 22.42 17.31 -7.11
C PRO A 296 22.93 18.38 -8.07
N SER A 297 23.48 19.45 -7.50
CA SER A 297 24.12 20.58 -8.18
C SER A 297 25.30 20.19 -9.11
N SER A 298 25.71 18.93 -9.14
CA SER A 298 26.81 18.42 -9.98
C SER A 298 26.45 18.26 -11.47
N LEU A 299 25.17 18.29 -11.86
CA LEU A 299 24.77 18.24 -13.27
C LEU A 299 24.81 19.60 -13.99
N ASN A 300 25.12 20.69 -13.29
CA ASN A 300 25.16 22.05 -13.86
C ASN A 300 26.52 22.47 -14.45
N MET A 301 27.60 21.68 -14.32
CA MET A 301 28.93 22.13 -14.78
C MET A 301 29.37 21.67 -16.17
N ASP A 302 28.75 20.67 -16.79
CA ASP A 302 29.29 20.08 -18.05
C ASP A 302 28.51 20.39 -19.33
N LEU A 303 27.52 21.29 -19.29
CA LEU A 303 26.72 21.66 -20.47
C LEU A 303 26.74 23.18 -20.71
N SER A 304 27.91 23.67 -21.11
CA SER A 304 28.07 25.01 -21.69
C SER A 304 27.53 25.01 -23.13
N LEU A 305 26.27 25.41 -23.34
CA LEU A 305 25.72 25.79 -24.64
C LEU A 305 25.07 27.18 -24.57
N PRO A 306 25.10 27.95 -25.67
CA PRO A 306 25.08 29.40 -25.63
C PRO A 306 23.70 29.96 -25.32
N THR A 307 23.74 31.01 -24.52
CA THR A 307 22.63 31.84 -24.07
C THR A 307 21.88 32.45 -25.25
N SER A 308 20.65 31.98 -25.48
CA SER A 308 19.61 32.74 -26.17
C SER A 308 18.31 32.63 -25.39
N LYS A 309 17.64 33.77 -25.28
CA LYS A 309 16.75 34.18 -24.21
C LYS A 309 15.49 33.31 -24.11
N GLY A 310 15.17 32.90 -22.87
CA GLY A 310 13.82 32.49 -22.48
C GLY A 310 13.54 30.99 -22.40
N PHE A 311 14.32 30.23 -21.63
CA PHE A 311 13.94 28.86 -21.24
C PHE A 311 14.16 28.65 -19.74
N THR A 312 13.06 28.45 -19.00
CA THR A 312 13.11 27.91 -17.63
C THR A 312 13.69 26.49 -17.68
N CYS A 313 14.58 26.17 -16.73
CA CYS A 313 15.43 24.97 -16.63
C CYS A 313 14.75 23.62 -16.99
N LEU A 314 13.43 23.48 -16.79
CA LEU A 314 12.65 22.29 -17.15
C LEU A 314 12.57 22.03 -18.67
N THR A 315 12.47 23.10 -19.47
CA THR A 315 12.49 22.99 -20.94
C THR A 315 13.84 22.53 -21.44
N ALA A 316 14.94 22.81 -20.73
CA ALA A 316 16.26 22.35 -21.10
C ALA A 316 16.44 20.85 -20.86
N ILE A 317 15.92 20.28 -19.77
CA ILE A 317 16.01 18.83 -19.50
C ILE A 317 15.05 18.04 -20.41
N ILE A 318 13.81 18.54 -20.60
CA ILE A 318 12.88 17.94 -21.56
C ILE A 318 13.42 18.11 -22.97
N ALA A 319 13.98 19.26 -23.34
CA ALA A 319 14.66 19.44 -24.62
C ALA A 319 15.87 18.53 -24.75
N VAL A 320 16.70 18.30 -23.72
CA VAL A 320 17.82 17.36 -23.81
C VAL A 320 17.31 15.92 -24.01
N VAL A 321 16.26 15.49 -23.33
CA VAL A 321 15.64 14.16 -23.51
C VAL A 321 14.93 14.05 -24.87
N VAL A 322 14.31 15.13 -25.36
CA VAL A 322 13.61 15.25 -26.65
C VAL A 322 14.59 15.38 -27.82
N GLU A 323 15.71 16.07 -27.65
CA GLU A 323 16.76 16.32 -28.65
C GLU A 323 17.66 15.10 -28.78
N LEU A 324 17.97 14.42 -27.66
CA LEU A 324 18.51 13.06 -27.69
C LEU A 324 17.56 12.13 -28.47
N ALA A 325 16.24 12.25 -28.31
CA ALA A 325 15.28 11.47 -29.08
C ALA A 325 15.20 11.86 -30.58
N ARG A 326 15.45 13.13 -30.95
CA ARG A 326 15.54 13.60 -32.35
C ARG A 326 16.79 13.08 -33.06
N HIS A 327 17.94 13.04 -32.38
CA HIS A 327 19.19 12.52 -32.96
C HIS A 327 19.14 11.03 -33.31
N PHE A 328 18.24 10.25 -32.68
CA PHE A 328 18.09 8.81 -32.93
C PHE A 328 16.97 8.43 -33.92
N THR A 329 16.33 9.39 -34.60
CA THR A 329 15.21 9.13 -35.54
C THR A 329 15.37 9.73 -36.95
N ARG A 330 16.60 9.92 -37.47
CA ARG A 330 16.78 10.09 -38.92
C ARG A 330 16.72 8.74 -39.63
N PRO A 331 15.85 8.52 -40.63
CA PRO A 331 16.02 7.45 -41.59
C PRO A 331 17.23 7.77 -42.49
N ARG A 332 18.16 6.83 -42.64
CA ARG A 332 19.07 6.84 -43.79
C ARG A 332 18.27 6.39 -45.00
N SER A 333 17.81 7.34 -45.81
CA SER A 333 17.50 7.11 -47.22
C SER A 333 17.37 8.44 -47.95
N VAL A 334 18.45 8.87 -48.59
CA VAL A 334 18.38 9.71 -49.79
C VAL A 334 19.42 9.14 -50.76
N SER A 335 18.98 8.17 -51.57
CA SER A 335 19.58 7.96 -52.88
C SER A 335 19.01 9.05 -53.78
N ILE A 336 19.87 9.99 -54.18
CA ILE A 336 19.59 10.88 -55.32
C ILE A 336 20.43 10.34 -56.47
N GLN A 337 19.74 10.00 -57.56
CA GLN A 337 20.28 9.67 -58.86
C GLN A 337 20.27 10.94 -59.73
N PHE A 338 21.34 11.10 -60.53
CA PHE A 338 21.50 11.89 -61.78
C PHE A 338 21.64 13.43 -61.76
N LEU A 339 22.82 13.93 -62.16
CA LEU A 339 23.28 14.47 -63.47
C LEU A 339 24.75 14.90 -63.27
N GLY A 340 25.76 14.71 -64.12
CA GLY A 340 25.84 14.77 -65.57
C GLY A 340 26.59 16.04 -66.00
N ILE A 341 27.94 16.01 -65.98
CA ILE A 341 28.91 16.51 -67.01
C ILE A 341 30.16 15.64 -66.85
#